data_AF-A0A2M7IDQ4-F1
#
_entry.id   AF-A0A2M7IDQ4-F1
#
_cell.length_a   1.000
_cell.length_b   1.000
_cell.length_c   1.000
_cell.angle_alpha   90.00
_cell.angle_beta   90.00
_cell.angle_gamma   90.00
#
_symmetry.space_group_name_H-M   'P 1'
#
loop_
_entity.id
_entity.type
_entity.pdbx_description
1 polymer ?
#
loop_
_entity_poly.entity_id
_entity_poly.type
_entity_poly.pdbx_seq_one_letter_code
_entity_poly.pdbx_strand_id
1 'polypeptide(L)'
;YLKKIGRRGKIDIWLVDGAKIRRDLEKDFTNFAEYYYFPIIPKYEFWIDRESVPNERRFFIDHLLAEWRLMDGGMSYQRAKEIANQKELSERKKAGDLEKVINQKSEFSPEKVHRRLLDKTKDEIDIWLVDGRLVRSAFDIGFTEGGHDLVYQYVPKNEVWIDDDVFAKERPYVLLHELYERSLMKSGLTYLRAHRKASRLEWRARHSEQILDEFFLKFLIKKGKI
;
A
#
# COMPACT_ATOMS: atom_id res chain seq x y z
N TYR A 1 -7.73 18.85 -1.44
CA TYR A 1 -7.77 18.53 0.00
C TYR A 1 -9.16 18.08 0.41
N LEU A 2 -9.25 17.18 1.40
CA LEU A 2 -10.52 16.83 2.05
C LEU A 2 -10.67 17.51 3.41
N LYS A 3 -9.62 17.45 4.26
CA LYS A 3 -9.66 18.00 5.62
C LYS A 3 -8.26 18.27 6.15
N LYS A 4 -8.05 19.41 6.82
CA LYS A 4 -6.84 19.64 7.64
C LYS A 4 -6.99 18.86 8.94
N ILE A 5 -6.06 17.96 9.24
CA ILE A 5 -6.09 17.10 10.44
C ILE A 5 -5.04 17.49 11.47
N GLY A 6 -4.11 18.37 11.13
CA GLY A 6 -3.17 18.87 12.10
C GLY A 6 -2.15 19.86 11.53
N ARG A 7 -1.26 20.28 12.42
CA ARG A 7 -0.07 21.06 12.11
C ARG A 7 1.07 20.62 13.03
N ARG A 8 2.30 20.65 12.52
CA ARG A 8 3.54 20.38 13.26
C ARG A 8 4.57 21.42 12.88
N GLY A 9 4.75 22.42 13.75
CA GLY A 9 5.52 23.62 13.41
C GLY A 9 4.90 24.33 12.20
N LYS A 10 5.67 24.48 11.12
CA LYS A 10 5.21 25.08 9.86
C LYS A 10 4.48 24.12 8.92
N ILE A 11 4.52 22.81 9.19
CA ILE A 11 3.99 21.78 8.29
C ILE A 11 2.50 21.54 8.58
N ASP A 12 1.67 21.70 7.57
CA ASP A 12 0.24 21.39 7.62
C ASP A 12 -0.01 19.93 7.20
N ILE A 13 -0.90 19.25 7.91
CA ILE A 13 -1.20 17.83 7.66
C ILE A 13 -2.62 17.72 7.13
N TRP A 14 -2.75 17.18 5.93
CA TRP A 14 -3.99 17.11 5.18
C TRP A 14 -4.40 15.67 4.92
N LEU A 15 -5.68 15.37 5.15
CA LEU A 15 -6.33 14.26 4.47
C LEU A 15 -6.66 14.67 3.05
N VAL A 16 -6.32 13.80 2.11
CA VAL A 16 -6.56 13.97 0.68
C VAL A 16 -7.37 12.81 0.10
N ASP A 17 -7.84 12.97 -1.12
CA ASP A 17 -8.51 11.91 -1.86
C ASP A 17 -7.47 11.23 -2.75
N GLY A 18 -6.84 10.16 -2.25
CA GLY A 18 -5.78 9.45 -2.98
C GLY A 18 -6.28 8.81 -4.25
N ALA A 19 -7.54 8.37 -4.31
CA ALA A 19 -8.15 7.88 -5.54
C ALA A 19 -8.14 8.96 -6.64
N LYS A 20 -8.50 10.19 -6.27
CA LYS A 20 -8.44 11.34 -7.18
C LYS A 20 -6.99 11.68 -7.57
N ILE A 21 -6.05 11.62 -6.63
CA ILE A 21 -4.62 11.89 -6.90
C ILE A 21 -4.06 10.85 -7.88
N ARG A 22 -4.26 9.55 -7.63
CA ARG A 22 -3.80 8.46 -8.49
C ARG A 22 -4.35 8.53 -9.90
N ARG A 23 -5.60 8.99 -10.05
CA ARG A 23 -6.22 9.18 -11.36
C ARG A 23 -5.66 10.42 -12.08
N ASP A 24 -5.66 11.56 -11.41
CA ASP A 24 -5.55 12.87 -12.08
C ASP A 24 -4.15 13.51 -12.00
N LEU A 25 -3.31 13.14 -11.02
CA LEU A 25 -2.09 13.89 -10.67
C LEU A 25 -0.84 13.02 -10.59
N GLU A 26 -0.85 12.00 -9.74
CA GLU A 26 0.31 11.14 -9.45
C GLU A 26 -0.16 9.71 -9.17
N LYS A 27 0.01 8.85 -10.17
CA LYS A 27 -0.45 7.45 -10.16
C LYS A 27 0.24 6.59 -9.10
N ASP A 28 1.44 6.98 -8.67
CA ASP A 28 2.24 6.21 -7.72
C ASP A 28 2.01 6.70 -6.26
N PHE A 29 1.01 7.56 -6.03
CA PHE A 29 0.62 8.01 -4.68
C PHE A 29 -0.09 6.90 -3.89
N THR A 30 0.45 6.55 -2.71
CA THR A 30 -0.07 5.46 -1.86
C THR A 30 -0.77 6.00 -0.59
N ASN A 31 -0.37 5.56 0.62
CA ASN A 31 -1.02 5.92 1.89
C ASN A 31 -0.69 7.35 2.36
N PHE A 32 0.53 7.82 2.11
CA PHE A 32 0.99 9.14 2.56
C PHE A 32 2.22 9.60 1.77
N ALA A 33 2.45 10.91 1.70
CA ALA A 33 3.66 11.47 1.11
C ALA A 33 3.92 12.95 1.48
N GLU A 34 5.08 13.43 1.05
CA GLU A 34 5.54 14.81 1.21
C GLU A 34 6.30 15.32 -0.04
N TYR A 35 6.63 16.62 -0.04
CA TYR A 35 7.24 17.35 -1.16
C TYR A 35 8.52 16.72 -1.72
N TYR A 36 9.41 16.24 -0.86
CA TYR A 36 10.70 15.73 -1.32
C TYR A 36 10.57 14.42 -2.10
N TYR A 37 9.48 13.67 -1.87
CA TYR A 37 9.16 12.48 -2.66
C TYR A 37 8.28 12.83 -3.86
N PHE A 38 7.24 13.66 -3.66
CA PHE A 38 6.36 14.13 -4.72
C PHE A 38 6.32 15.67 -4.77
N PRO A 39 7.07 16.31 -5.68
CA PRO A 39 7.13 17.77 -5.78
C PRO A 39 5.79 18.48 -6.09
N ILE A 40 4.75 17.72 -6.48
CA ILE A 40 3.39 18.22 -6.61
C ILE A 40 2.76 18.61 -5.25
N ILE A 41 3.28 18.07 -4.14
CA ILE A 41 2.84 18.37 -2.79
C ILE A 41 3.55 19.65 -2.33
N PRO A 42 2.86 20.69 -1.83
CA PRO A 42 3.53 21.90 -1.34
C PRO A 42 4.59 21.61 -0.25
N LYS A 43 5.71 22.34 -0.28
CA LYS A 43 6.89 22.10 0.60
C LYS A 43 6.58 21.96 2.10
N TYR A 44 5.53 22.63 2.58
CA TYR A 44 5.12 22.61 3.99
C TYR A 44 3.80 21.87 4.21
N GLU A 45 3.54 20.84 3.39
CA GLU A 45 2.38 19.98 3.52
C GLU A 45 2.75 18.51 3.55
N PHE A 46 2.05 17.77 4.41
CA PHE A 46 1.98 16.32 4.37
C PHE A 46 0.59 15.91 3.92
N TRP A 47 0.54 15.00 2.95
CA TRP A 47 -0.69 14.43 2.44
C TRP A 47 -0.80 13.00 2.95
N ILE A 48 -1.93 12.69 3.58
CA ILE A 48 -2.31 11.34 3.99
C ILE A 48 -3.57 10.99 3.22
N ASP A 49 -3.57 9.85 2.53
CA ASP A 49 -4.76 9.36 1.85
C ASP A 49 -5.90 9.24 2.86
N ARG A 50 -7.13 9.37 2.38
CA ARG A 50 -8.29 9.00 3.17
C ARG A 50 -8.17 7.48 3.40
N GLU A 51 -7.99 7.13 4.66
CA GLU A 51 -7.92 5.75 5.16
C GLU A 51 -9.33 5.16 5.33
N SER A 52 -9.47 3.86 5.05
CA SER A 52 -10.64 3.07 5.48
C SER A 52 -10.55 2.75 6.98
N VAL A 53 -9.33 2.64 7.53
CA VAL A 53 -9.07 2.36 8.95
C VAL A 53 -8.04 3.36 9.49
N PRO A 54 -8.46 4.48 10.10
CA PRO A 54 -7.56 5.58 10.45
C PRO A 54 -6.78 5.34 11.76
N ASN A 55 -6.20 4.15 11.93
CA ASN A 55 -5.49 3.72 13.14
C ASN A 55 -3.95 3.78 13.01
N GLU A 56 -3.43 4.26 11.88
CA GLU A 56 -1.99 4.34 11.59
C GLU A 56 -1.45 5.75 11.35
N ARG A 57 -2.32 6.76 11.17
CA ARG A 57 -1.95 8.18 10.96
C ARG A 57 -0.75 8.66 11.74
N ARG A 58 -0.65 8.29 13.02
CA ARG A 58 0.46 8.71 13.88
C ARG A 58 1.81 8.23 13.33
N PHE A 59 1.91 6.95 12.95
CA PHE A 59 3.12 6.39 12.36
C PHE A 59 3.49 7.11 11.07
N PHE A 60 2.52 7.35 10.19
CA PHE A 60 2.73 8.08 8.93
C PHE A 60 3.21 9.51 9.15
N ILE A 61 2.59 10.24 10.09
CA ILE A 61 3.01 11.61 10.44
C ILE A 61 4.41 11.61 11.06
N ASP A 62 4.69 10.70 11.99
CA ASP A 62 5.97 10.63 12.69
C ASP A 62 7.11 10.19 11.74
N HIS A 63 6.81 9.37 10.74
CA HIS A 63 7.68 9.01 9.61
C HIS A 63 7.99 10.23 8.75
N LEU A 64 6.95 10.88 8.20
CA LEU A 64 7.12 12.03 7.31
C LEU A 64 7.85 13.19 8.01
N LEU A 65 7.58 13.41 9.30
CA LEU A 65 8.33 14.39 10.08
C LEU A 65 9.82 14.07 10.19
N ALA A 66 10.18 12.79 10.32
CA ALA A 66 11.58 12.37 10.39
C ALA A 66 12.26 12.53 9.03
N GLU A 67 11.64 12.02 7.96
CA GLU A 67 12.14 12.12 6.59
C GLU A 67 12.33 13.58 6.17
N TRP A 68 11.28 14.40 6.30
CA TRP A 68 11.29 15.81 5.91
C TRP A 68 12.38 16.60 6.63
N ARG A 69 12.58 16.39 7.94
CA ARG A 69 13.61 17.10 8.73
C ARG A 69 15.01 16.75 8.26
N LEU A 70 15.25 15.48 7.96
CA LEU A 70 16.55 15.02 7.48
C LEU A 70 16.83 15.59 6.08
N MET A 71 15.82 15.57 5.21
CA MET A 71 15.95 16.09 3.85
C MET A 71 16.07 17.61 3.76
N ASP A 72 15.32 18.37 4.57
CA ASP A 72 15.49 19.84 4.67
C ASP A 72 16.87 20.21 5.24
N GLY A 73 17.51 19.29 5.98
CA GLY A 73 18.90 19.39 6.42
C GLY A 73 19.95 18.95 5.38
N GLY A 74 19.54 18.59 4.16
CA GLY A 74 20.43 18.21 3.06
C GLY A 74 20.77 16.71 2.97
N MET A 75 20.12 15.85 3.76
CA MET A 75 20.30 14.40 3.64
C MET A 75 19.68 13.87 2.34
N SER A 76 20.29 12.84 1.75
CA SER A 76 19.71 12.15 0.59
C SER A 76 18.42 11.43 0.97
N TYR A 77 17.47 11.35 0.03
CA TYR A 77 16.19 10.67 0.21
C TYR A 77 16.35 9.24 0.73
N GLN A 78 17.23 8.44 0.10
CA GLN A 78 17.44 7.05 0.49
C GLN A 78 17.85 6.93 1.97
N ARG A 79 18.77 7.78 2.43
CA ARG A 79 19.23 7.74 3.82
C ARG A 79 18.18 8.27 4.79
N ALA A 80 17.45 9.32 4.42
CA ALA A 80 16.36 9.86 5.21
C ALA A 80 15.25 8.81 5.42
N LYS A 81 14.85 8.13 4.34
CA LYS A 81 13.86 7.04 4.35
C LYS A 81 14.28 5.87 5.23
N GLU A 82 15.54 5.43 5.14
CA GLU A 82 16.07 4.38 6.00
C GLU A 82 15.92 4.73 7.49
N ILE A 83 16.27 5.96 7.88
CA ILE A 83 16.17 6.43 9.27
C ILE A 83 14.69 6.55 9.70
N ALA A 84 13.82 7.08 8.83
CA ALA A 84 12.39 7.18 9.09
C ALA A 84 11.75 5.80 9.27
N ASN A 85 12.10 4.83 8.43
CA ASN A 85 11.69 3.44 8.56
C ASN A 85 12.08 2.84 9.92
N GLN A 86 13.34 3.04 10.36
CA GLN A 86 13.78 2.53 11.66
C GLN A 86 13.02 3.16 12.83
N LYS A 87 12.72 4.45 12.73
CA LYS A 87 11.92 5.16 13.75
C LYS A 87 10.50 4.59 13.81
N GLU A 88 9.83 4.47 12.68
CA GLU A 88 8.47 3.93 12.62
C GLU A 88 8.41 2.48 13.11
N LEU A 89 9.36 1.62 12.73
CA LEU A 89 9.46 0.25 13.23
C LEU A 89 9.59 0.22 14.77
N SER A 90 10.36 1.13 15.36
CA SER A 90 10.47 1.26 16.82
C SER A 90 9.13 1.63 17.46
N GLU A 91 8.36 2.53 16.84
CA GLU A 91 7.04 2.95 17.32
C GLU A 91 6.02 1.82 17.21
N ARG A 92 6.00 1.10 16.08
CA ARG A 92 5.14 -0.07 15.85
C ARG A 92 5.42 -1.20 16.85
N LYS A 93 6.70 -1.45 17.14
CA LYS A 93 7.10 -2.42 18.19
C LYS A 93 6.53 -2.03 19.56
N LYS A 94 6.60 -0.75 19.94
CA LYS A 94 6.04 -0.25 21.20
C LYS A 94 4.50 -0.29 21.25
N ALA A 95 3.85 -0.32 20.09
CA ALA A 95 2.39 -0.43 20.01
C ALA A 95 1.85 -1.85 20.25
N GLY A 96 2.73 -2.86 20.40
CA GLY A 96 2.35 -4.23 20.69
C GLY A 96 1.79 -5.01 19.49
N ASP A 97 1.97 -4.51 18.26
CA ASP A 97 1.43 -5.17 17.07
C ASP A 97 2.12 -6.51 16.76
N LEU A 98 3.40 -6.64 17.11
CA LEU A 98 4.17 -7.86 16.89
C LEU A 98 3.58 -9.07 17.63
N GLU A 99 3.07 -8.88 18.84
CA GLU A 99 2.51 -9.97 19.64
C GLU A 99 1.28 -10.61 18.97
N LYS A 100 0.59 -9.86 18.10
CA LYS A 100 -0.61 -10.32 17.39
C LYS A 100 -0.30 -11.25 16.23
N VAL A 101 0.90 -11.20 15.68
CA VAL A 101 1.30 -11.95 14.46
C VAL A 101 2.27 -13.09 14.73
N ILE A 102 2.77 -13.20 15.96
CA ILE A 102 3.71 -14.25 16.37
C ILE A 102 2.94 -15.52 16.75
N ASN A 103 3.37 -16.69 16.29
CA ASN A 103 2.79 -17.99 16.63
C ASN A 103 3.31 -18.53 17.98
N GLN A 104 2.87 -19.72 18.39
CA GLN A 104 3.30 -20.36 19.64
C GLN A 104 4.81 -20.67 19.69
N LYS A 105 5.49 -20.69 18.54
CA LYS A 105 6.93 -20.93 18.41
C LYS A 105 7.75 -19.65 18.31
N SER A 106 7.13 -18.49 18.57
CA SER A 106 7.77 -17.18 18.43
C SER A 106 8.15 -16.80 16.98
N GLU A 107 7.52 -17.41 15.98
CA GLU A 107 7.73 -17.10 14.56
C GLU A 107 6.56 -16.27 14.00
N PHE A 108 6.83 -15.42 13.01
CA PHE A 108 5.78 -14.69 12.32
C PHE A 108 4.87 -15.63 11.52
N SER A 109 3.57 -15.46 11.65
CA SER A 109 2.56 -16.25 10.96
C SER A 109 1.76 -15.36 10.01
N PRO A 110 2.01 -15.47 8.69
CA PRO A 110 1.27 -14.74 7.66
C PRO A 110 -0.26 -14.87 7.81
N GLU A 111 -0.74 -16.05 8.19
CA GLU A 111 -2.18 -16.32 8.28
C GLU A 111 -2.87 -15.50 9.38
N LYS A 112 -2.11 -14.97 10.34
CA LYS A 112 -2.64 -14.09 11.38
C LYS A 112 -2.96 -12.69 10.89
N VAL A 113 -2.50 -12.30 9.70
CA VAL A 113 -2.89 -11.01 9.09
C VAL A 113 -4.12 -11.14 8.20
N HIS A 114 -4.54 -12.36 7.83
CA HIS A 114 -5.74 -12.55 7.02
C HIS A 114 -6.99 -12.11 7.78
N ARG A 115 -7.77 -11.22 7.17
CA ARG A 115 -9.07 -10.79 7.72
C ARG A 115 -10.23 -11.49 7.04
N ARG A 116 -10.19 -11.58 5.71
CA ARG A 116 -11.28 -12.14 4.92
C ARG A 116 -10.81 -12.57 3.54
N LEU A 117 -11.17 -13.79 3.13
CA LEU A 117 -11.03 -14.23 1.75
C LEU A 117 -12.06 -13.46 0.90
N LEU A 118 -11.58 -12.65 -0.04
CA LEU A 118 -12.43 -11.85 -0.92
C LEU A 118 -12.95 -12.68 -2.09
N ASP A 119 -12.05 -13.41 -2.75
CA ASP A 119 -12.36 -14.21 -3.92
C ASP A 119 -11.23 -15.21 -4.20
N LYS A 120 -11.43 -16.03 -5.23
CA LYS A 120 -10.45 -16.96 -5.77
C LYS A 120 -10.43 -16.86 -7.30
N THR A 121 -9.23 -16.79 -7.88
CA THR A 121 -9.07 -16.73 -9.35
C THR A 121 -9.24 -18.11 -9.98
N LYS A 122 -9.43 -18.15 -11.31
CA LYS A 122 -9.52 -19.41 -12.07
C LYS A 122 -8.24 -20.27 -12.00
N ASP A 123 -7.12 -19.64 -11.67
CA ASP A 123 -5.81 -20.30 -11.50
C ASP A 123 -5.55 -20.69 -10.03
N GLU A 124 -6.60 -20.80 -9.21
CA GLU A 124 -6.54 -21.17 -7.79
C GLU A 124 -5.64 -20.22 -6.96
N ILE A 125 -5.68 -18.93 -7.27
CA ILE A 125 -5.02 -17.88 -6.47
C ILE A 125 -6.04 -17.32 -5.48
N ASP A 126 -5.73 -17.36 -4.19
CA ASP A 126 -6.55 -16.80 -3.13
C ASP A 126 -6.31 -15.29 -3.00
N ILE A 127 -7.40 -14.53 -2.93
CA ILE A 127 -7.36 -13.07 -2.79
C ILE A 127 -7.82 -12.72 -1.39
N TRP A 128 -6.89 -12.25 -0.55
CA TRP A 128 -7.13 -11.94 0.85
C TRP A 128 -7.20 -10.44 1.08
N LEU A 129 -8.20 -10.00 1.85
CA LEU A 129 -8.11 -8.75 2.58
C LEU A 129 -7.29 -9.02 3.85
N VAL A 130 -6.21 -8.26 4.04
CA VAL A 130 -5.29 -8.44 5.17
C VAL A 130 -5.24 -7.20 6.05
N ASP A 131 -4.84 -7.39 7.30
CA ASP A 131 -4.54 -6.31 8.22
C ASP A 131 -3.21 -5.64 7.83
N GLY A 132 -3.28 -4.58 7.02
CA GLY A 132 -2.09 -3.91 6.48
C GLY A 132 -1.21 -3.32 7.58
N ARG A 133 -1.81 -2.87 8.69
CA ARG A 133 -1.07 -2.41 9.86
C ARG A 133 -0.19 -3.52 10.44
N LEU A 134 -0.74 -4.72 10.59
CA LEU A 134 0.04 -5.87 11.07
C LEU A 134 1.11 -6.27 10.05
N VAL A 135 0.82 -6.20 8.75
CA VAL A 135 1.83 -6.47 7.72
C VAL A 135 3.01 -5.51 7.84
N ARG A 136 2.75 -4.19 7.95
CA ARG A 136 3.77 -3.15 8.13
C ARG A 136 4.55 -3.28 9.42
N SER A 137 3.88 -3.72 10.49
CA SER A 137 4.52 -3.92 11.79
C SER A 137 5.43 -5.16 11.81
N ALA A 138 5.10 -6.22 11.07
CA ALA A 138 5.72 -7.53 11.21
C ALA A 138 6.70 -7.90 10.09
N PHE A 139 6.36 -7.55 8.85
CA PHE A 139 7.02 -8.08 7.66
C PHE A 139 7.68 -6.99 6.84
N ASP A 140 6.94 -5.95 6.49
CA ASP A 140 7.40 -4.94 5.55
C ASP A 140 6.67 -3.61 5.73
N ILE A 141 7.38 -2.64 6.29
CA ILE A 141 6.91 -1.26 6.46
C ILE A 141 6.50 -0.60 5.13
N GLY A 142 7.05 -1.07 4.00
CA GLY A 142 6.75 -0.60 2.65
C GLY A 142 5.54 -1.29 2.00
N PHE A 143 4.84 -2.18 2.69
CA PHE A 143 3.58 -2.74 2.19
C PHE A 143 2.53 -1.64 2.12
N THR A 144 2.16 -1.26 0.90
CA THR A 144 1.16 -0.24 0.61
C THR A 144 0.18 -0.78 -0.43
N GLU A 145 -1.11 -0.65 -0.15
CA GLU A 145 -2.23 -1.07 -1.01
C GLU A 145 -2.39 -2.58 -1.23
N GLY A 146 -1.36 -3.29 -1.70
CA GLY A 146 -1.44 -4.72 -2.00
C GLY A 146 -0.07 -5.36 -2.26
N GLY A 147 -0.08 -6.67 -2.51
CA GLY A 147 1.13 -7.43 -2.82
C GLY A 147 0.89 -8.92 -3.08
N HIS A 148 1.89 -9.63 -3.60
CA HIS A 148 1.77 -11.04 -3.93
C HIS A 148 3.04 -11.88 -3.73
N ASP A 149 2.86 -13.21 -3.69
CA ASP A 149 3.86 -14.26 -3.39
C ASP A 149 5.12 -14.32 -4.28
N LEU A 150 5.08 -13.70 -5.46
CA LEU A 150 6.24 -13.59 -6.36
C LEU A 150 7.14 -12.38 -6.08
N VAL A 151 6.67 -11.41 -5.29
CA VAL A 151 7.44 -10.23 -4.90
C VAL A 151 7.83 -10.34 -3.43
N TYR A 152 6.87 -10.69 -2.59
CA TYR A 152 7.03 -10.71 -1.14
C TYR A 152 7.18 -12.14 -0.63
N GLN A 153 8.33 -12.44 -0.02
CA GLN A 153 8.61 -13.77 0.52
C GLN A 153 7.72 -14.15 1.71
N TYR A 154 7.16 -13.15 2.39
CA TYR A 154 6.24 -13.35 3.52
C TYR A 154 4.79 -13.63 3.08
N VAL A 155 4.46 -13.42 1.80
CA VAL A 155 3.14 -13.75 1.26
C VAL A 155 3.13 -15.24 0.88
N PRO A 156 2.21 -16.06 1.43
CA PRO A 156 2.10 -17.48 1.10
C PRO A 156 1.91 -17.71 -0.40
N LYS A 157 2.37 -18.88 -0.87
CA LYS A 157 2.27 -19.24 -2.29
C LYS A 157 0.81 -19.26 -2.76
N ASN A 158 0.59 -18.73 -3.96
CA ASN A 158 -0.73 -18.57 -4.56
C ASN A 158 -1.66 -17.61 -3.81
N GLU A 159 -1.12 -16.63 -3.10
CA GLU A 159 -1.90 -15.55 -2.52
C GLU A 159 -1.61 -14.19 -3.14
N VAL A 160 -2.66 -13.37 -3.20
CA VAL A 160 -2.61 -11.93 -3.44
C VAL A 160 -3.30 -11.25 -2.27
N TRP A 161 -2.63 -10.27 -1.68
CA TRP A 161 -3.09 -9.54 -0.52
C TRP A 161 -3.51 -8.12 -0.91
N ILE A 162 -4.61 -7.65 -0.31
CA ILE A 162 -5.10 -6.28 -0.39
C ILE A 162 -5.15 -5.72 1.03
N ASP A 163 -4.55 -4.55 1.23
CA ASP A 163 -4.55 -3.82 2.49
C ASP A 163 -5.99 -3.40 2.88
N ASP A 164 -6.38 -3.67 4.13
CA ASP A 164 -7.70 -3.30 4.65
C ASP A 164 -7.94 -1.79 4.72
N ASP A 165 -6.88 -1.01 4.72
CA ASP A 165 -6.95 0.44 4.68
C ASP A 165 -7.35 0.99 3.29
N VAL A 166 -7.19 0.20 2.22
CA VAL A 166 -7.69 0.56 0.89
C VAL A 166 -9.22 0.55 0.89
N PHE A 167 -9.80 1.70 0.52
CA PHE A 167 -11.24 1.83 0.36
C PHE A 167 -11.80 0.79 -0.61
N ALA A 168 -12.97 0.22 -0.30
CA ALA A 168 -13.59 -0.84 -1.10
C ALA A 168 -13.68 -0.52 -2.60
N LYS A 169 -13.97 0.74 -2.96
CA LYS A 169 -14.06 1.18 -4.37
C LYS A 169 -12.71 1.19 -5.11
N GLU A 170 -11.60 1.25 -4.38
CA GLU A 170 -10.25 1.27 -4.93
C GLU A 170 -9.67 -0.13 -5.10
N ARG A 171 -10.13 -1.10 -4.30
CA ARG A 171 -9.64 -2.49 -4.31
C ARG A 171 -9.67 -3.16 -5.68
N PRO A 172 -10.68 -2.94 -6.55
CA PRO A 172 -10.64 -3.51 -7.89
C PRO A 172 -9.44 -3.05 -8.74
N TYR A 173 -8.99 -1.81 -8.59
CA TYR A 173 -7.82 -1.30 -9.32
C TYR A 173 -6.53 -1.89 -8.78
N VAL A 174 -6.36 -1.92 -7.45
CA VAL A 174 -5.21 -2.55 -6.79
C VAL A 174 -5.14 -4.04 -7.17
N LEU A 175 -6.27 -4.75 -7.09
CA LEU A 175 -6.33 -6.16 -7.45
C LEU A 175 -5.98 -6.41 -8.93
N LEU A 176 -6.42 -5.55 -9.85
CA LEU A 176 -6.03 -5.61 -11.25
C LEU A 176 -4.52 -5.46 -11.40
N HIS A 177 -3.91 -4.50 -10.69
CA HIS A 177 -2.46 -4.30 -10.69
C HIS A 177 -1.74 -5.56 -10.22
N GLU A 178 -2.07 -6.05 -9.02
CA GLU A 178 -1.41 -7.20 -8.39
C GLU A 178 -1.52 -8.48 -9.23
N LEU A 179 -2.73 -8.81 -9.71
CA LEU A 179 -2.94 -10.02 -10.50
C LEU A 179 -2.25 -9.94 -11.87
N TYR A 180 -2.26 -8.76 -12.51
CA TYR A 180 -1.60 -8.59 -13.80
C TYR A 180 -0.08 -8.62 -13.64
N GLU A 181 0.48 -7.93 -12.65
CA GLU A 181 1.90 -7.97 -12.31
C GLU A 181 2.36 -9.40 -12.04
N ARG A 182 1.65 -10.12 -11.17
CA ARG A 182 1.92 -11.53 -10.85
C ARG A 182 1.91 -12.40 -12.10
N SER A 183 0.92 -12.24 -12.99
CA SER A 183 0.81 -13.05 -14.21
C SER A 183 2.00 -12.85 -15.16
N LEU A 184 2.50 -11.62 -15.25
CA LEU A 184 3.66 -11.27 -16.06
C LEU A 184 4.95 -11.83 -15.45
N MET A 185 5.11 -11.72 -14.13
CA MET A 185 6.25 -12.31 -13.42
C MET A 185 6.27 -13.83 -13.52
N LYS A 186 5.11 -14.49 -13.37
CA LYS A 186 4.97 -15.93 -13.57
C LYS A 186 5.38 -16.37 -14.99
N SER A 187 5.21 -15.48 -15.97
CA SER A 187 5.61 -15.68 -17.37
C SER A 187 7.07 -15.28 -17.65
N GLY A 188 7.86 -14.96 -16.63
CA GLY A 188 9.30 -14.67 -16.72
C GLY A 188 9.69 -13.21 -16.89
N LEU A 189 8.75 -12.25 -16.76
CA LEU A 189 9.12 -10.84 -16.72
C LEU A 189 9.76 -10.48 -15.38
N THR A 190 10.75 -9.59 -15.41
CA THR A 190 11.30 -9.01 -14.18
C THR A 190 10.26 -8.14 -13.49
N TYR A 191 10.34 -8.05 -12.15
CA TYR A 191 9.49 -7.18 -11.33
C TYR A 191 9.35 -5.78 -11.93
N LEU A 192 10.47 -5.09 -12.19
CA LEU A 192 10.44 -3.73 -12.73
C LEU A 192 9.68 -3.60 -14.06
N ARG A 193 9.73 -4.62 -14.93
CA ARG A 193 9.00 -4.61 -16.21
C ARG A 193 7.54 -4.97 -16.02
N ALA A 194 7.22 -5.91 -15.14
CA ALA A 194 5.86 -6.29 -14.80
C ALA A 194 5.12 -5.13 -14.14
N HIS A 195 5.72 -4.54 -13.10
CA HIS A 195 5.21 -3.40 -12.34
C HIS A 195 4.87 -2.22 -13.25
N ARG A 196 5.81 -1.78 -14.09
CA ARG A 196 5.57 -0.69 -15.06
C ARG A 196 4.40 -0.95 -16.00
N LYS A 197 4.15 -2.22 -16.38
CA LYS A 197 3.01 -2.59 -17.23
C LYS A 197 1.71 -2.61 -16.43
N ALA A 198 1.74 -3.09 -15.20
CA ALA A 198 0.61 -3.09 -14.28
C ALA A 198 0.16 -1.67 -13.92
N SER A 199 1.05 -0.77 -13.52
CA SER A 199 0.68 0.63 -13.21
C SER A 199 0.07 1.35 -14.42
N ARG A 200 0.52 1.03 -15.64
CA ARG A 200 -0.07 1.58 -16.88
C ARG A 200 -1.48 1.04 -17.14
N LEU A 201 -1.70 -0.26 -16.91
CA LEU A 201 -3.01 -0.88 -17.08
C LEU A 201 -3.99 -0.35 -16.02
N GLU A 202 -3.56 -0.28 -14.77
CA GLU A 202 -4.34 0.29 -13.67
C GLU A 202 -4.73 1.74 -13.97
N TRP A 203 -3.77 2.59 -14.36
CA TRP A 203 -4.06 3.98 -14.70
C TRP A 203 -5.10 4.09 -15.82
N ARG A 204 -5.01 3.25 -16.87
CA ARG A 204 -6.03 3.20 -17.93
C ARG A 204 -7.39 2.76 -17.38
N ALA A 205 -7.41 1.75 -16.51
CA ALA A 205 -8.63 1.25 -15.89
C ALA A 205 -9.33 2.33 -15.03
N ARG A 206 -8.57 3.18 -14.33
CA ARG A 206 -9.10 4.34 -13.57
C ARG A 206 -9.80 5.38 -14.45
N HIS A 207 -9.62 5.31 -15.77
CA HIS A 207 -10.25 6.17 -16.78
C HIS A 207 -11.27 5.43 -17.66
N SER A 208 -11.46 4.12 -17.46
CA SER A 208 -12.40 3.31 -18.24
C SER A 208 -12.84 2.06 -17.48
N GLU A 209 -14.09 2.06 -17.00
CA GLU A 209 -14.69 0.93 -16.27
C GLU A 209 -14.73 -0.36 -17.13
N GLN A 210 -14.81 -0.24 -18.45
CA GLN A 210 -14.79 -1.37 -19.37
C GLN A 210 -13.52 -2.23 -19.20
N ILE A 211 -12.38 -1.61 -18.91
CA ILE A 211 -11.12 -2.33 -18.72
C ILE A 211 -11.17 -3.21 -17.47
N LEU A 212 -11.77 -2.72 -16.38
CA LEU A 212 -11.97 -3.54 -15.17
C LEU A 212 -12.90 -4.72 -15.45
N ASP A 213 -14.00 -4.47 -16.15
CA ASP A 213 -14.98 -5.52 -16.47
C ASP A 213 -14.37 -6.64 -17.31
N GLU A 214 -13.66 -6.29 -18.39
CA GLU A 214 -12.95 -7.25 -19.24
C GLU A 214 -11.88 -8.03 -18.47
N PHE A 215 -11.16 -7.34 -17.58
CA PHE A 215 -10.15 -7.97 -16.73
C PHE A 215 -10.75 -9.02 -15.80
N PHE A 216 -11.81 -8.67 -15.06
CA PHE A 216 -12.41 -9.59 -14.09
C PHE A 216 -13.13 -10.77 -14.74
N LEU A 217 -13.72 -10.58 -15.93
CA LEU A 217 -14.25 -11.70 -16.71
C LEU A 217 -13.17 -12.73 -17.05
N LYS A 218 -11.95 -12.25 -17.32
CA LYS A 218 -10.82 -13.12 -17.63
C LYS A 218 -10.30 -13.86 -16.40
N PHE A 219 -10.07 -13.17 -15.28
CA PHE A 219 -9.31 -13.70 -14.14
C PHE A 219 -10.14 -14.38 -13.04
N LEU A 220 -11.39 -13.98 -12.81
CA LEU A 220 -12.14 -14.43 -11.62
C LEU A 220 -13.14 -15.55 -11.93
N ILE A 221 -13.36 -16.44 -10.94
CA ILE A 221 -14.35 -17.52 -11.01
C ILE A 221 -15.78 -16.94 -10.95
N LYS A 222 -15.99 -15.86 -10.19
CA LYS A 222 -17.26 -15.11 -10.09
C LYS A 222 -16.96 -13.61 -9.97
N LYS A 223 -17.88 -12.73 -10.37
CA LYS A 223 -17.86 -11.31 -9.93
C LYS A 223 -18.29 -11.26 -8.47
N GLY A 224 -17.40 -11.64 -7.54
CA GLY A 224 -17.61 -11.39 -6.11
C GLY A 224 -17.73 -9.89 -5.81
N LYS A 225 -18.33 -9.54 -4.66
CA LYS A 225 -18.27 -8.15 -4.15
C LYS A 225 -16.86 -7.90 -3.60
N ILE A 226 -15.94 -7.52 -4.48
CA ILE A 226 -14.59 -7.03 -4.14
C ILE A 226 -14.70 -5.65 -3.49
#